data_AF-A0A536EDZ0-F1
#
_entry.id   AF-A0A536EDZ0-F1
#
_cell.length_a   1.000
_cell.length_b   1.000
_cell.length_c   1.000
_cell.angle_alpha   90.00
_cell.angle_beta   90.00
_cell.angle_gamma   90.00
#
_symmetry.space_group_name_H-M   'P 1'
#
loop_
_entity.id
_entity.type
_entity.pdbx_description
1 polymer ?
#
loop_
_entity_poly.entity_id
_entity_poly.type
_entity_poly.pdbx_seq_one_letter_code
_entity_poly.pdbx_strand_id
1 'polypeptide(L)'
;MWYDGAPYQGQCEGCTTTAWHVKDAVYLNARGVSFAVLTSGPWDEVAPYVEFMGYTQPWYSVRGVEAPVGGDMGHIVCFLRDRDRVFLTYSTTGRGNEPVNGSLGLLDMTPYGRREAWEDNPEGWPEAPQAGSPVGGHGSPICWYWRSDADGIATWGPTSRPVPQWTRPDATPVETLGRQGHHH
;
A
#
# COMPACT_ATOMS: atom_id res chain seq x y z
N MET A 1 0.80 3.68 8.20
CA MET A 1 0.56 2.61 9.17
C MET A 1 1.83 1.81 9.19
N TRP A 2 2.41 1.61 10.37
CA TRP A 2 3.69 0.95 10.54
C TRP A 2 3.62 -0.07 11.68
N TYR A 3 4.32 -1.20 11.51
CA TYR A 3 4.46 -2.22 12.53
C TYR A 3 5.88 -2.16 13.08
N ASP A 4 6.05 -1.54 14.24
CA ASP A 4 7.35 -1.37 14.89
C ASP A 4 8.03 -2.75 15.10
N GLY A 5 9.31 -2.85 14.77
CA GLY A 5 10.10 -4.08 14.87
C GLY A 5 9.75 -5.18 13.87
N ALA A 6 8.73 -5.01 13.02
CA ALA A 6 8.38 -6.02 12.01
C ALA A 6 9.34 -5.93 10.81
N PRO A 7 9.79 -7.07 10.26
CA PRO A 7 10.58 -7.10 9.02
C PRO A 7 9.76 -6.59 7.82
N TYR A 8 10.40 -6.37 6.67
CA TYR A 8 9.77 -5.70 5.52
C TYR A 8 8.48 -6.38 5.04
N GLN A 9 8.39 -7.72 5.07
CA GLN A 9 7.17 -8.47 4.73
C GLN A 9 6.01 -8.26 5.70
N GLY A 10 6.34 -7.82 6.92
CA GLY A 10 5.40 -7.51 7.98
C GLY A 10 4.83 -6.10 7.90
N GLN A 11 5.41 -5.21 7.10
CA GLN A 11 4.91 -3.85 6.97
C GLN A 11 3.57 -3.79 6.21
N CYS A 12 2.84 -2.68 6.36
CA CYS A 12 1.49 -2.55 5.85
C CYS A 12 1.41 -2.74 4.33
N GLU A 13 0.52 -3.62 3.91
CA GLU A 13 0.36 -4.11 2.55
C GLU A 13 -0.33 -3.08 1.67
N GLY A 14 -1.37 -2.42 2.18
CA GLY A 14 -2.04 -1.31 1.51
C GLY A 14 -1.11 -0.12 1.30
N CYS A 15 -0.29 0.22 2.31
CA CYS A 15 0.75 1.25 2.19
C CYS A 15 1.82 0.84 1.17
N THR A 16 2.27 -0.42 1.18
CA THR A 16 3.23 -0.95 0.21
C THR A 16 2.67 -0.88 -1.21
N THR A 17 1.43 -1.34 -1.42
CA THR A 17 0.71 -1.24 -2.71
C THR A 17 0.61 0.21 -3.16
N THR A 18 0.22 1.12 -2.27
CA THR A 18 -0.02 2.53 -2.60
C THR A 18 1.27 3.21 -3.02
N ALA A 19 2.32 3.11 -2.21
CA ALA A 19 3.62 3.68 -2.51
C ALA A 19 4.23 3.08 -3.79
N TRP A 20 4.04 1.78 -4.02
CA TRP A 20 4.52 1.11 -5.22
C TRP A 20 3.96 1.68 -6.53
N HIS A 21 2.67 2.04 -6.54
CA HIS A 21 2.05 2.59 -7.75
C HIS A 21 2.50 4.03 -8.03
N VAL A 22 2.98 4.76 -7.02
CA VAL A 22 3.63 6.06 -7.19
C VAL A 22 5.12 5.86 -7.50
N LYS A 23 5.39 5.37 -8.72
CA LYS A 23 6.77 5.19 -9.20
C LYS A 23 7.54 6.51 -9.28
N ASP A 24 6.88 7.55 -9.81
CA ASP A 24 7.47 8.88 -9.96
C ASP A 24 6.43 10.00 -9.82
N ALA A 25 6.82 11.10 -9.19
CA ALA A 25 6.07 12.34 -9.12
C ALA A 25 6.37 13.33 -10.26
N VAL A 26 7.16 12.94 -11.28
CA VAL A 26 7.63 13.81 -12.37
C VAL A 26 6.53 14.66 -13.00
N TYR A 27 5.35 14.09 -13.25
CA TYR A 27 4.23 14.85 -13.84
C TYR A 27 3.51 15.77 -12.85
N LEU A 28 3.54 15.46 -11.54
CA LEU A 28 3.10 16.39 -10.49
C LEU A 28 4.09 17.56 -10.39
N ASN A 29 5.38 17.26 -10.35
CA ASN A 29 6.46 18.25 -10.27
C ASN A 29 6.45 19.17 -11.49
N ALA A 30 6.21 18.63 -12.70
CA ALA A 30 6.06 19.42 -13.94
C ALA A 30 4.90 20.42 -13.89
N ARG A 31 3.93 20.22 -12.98
CA ARG A 31 2.79 21.11 -12.73
C ARG A 31 2.95 21.92 -11.43
N GLY A 32 4.15 21.95 -10.85
CA GLY A 32 4.47 22.71 -9.64
C GLY A 32 3.92 22.11 -8.35
N VAL A 33 3.59 20.81 -8.35
CA VAL A 33 3.09 20.10 -7.16
C VAL A 33 4.20 19.19 -6.63
N SER A 34 4.67 19.48 -5.42
CA SER A 34 5.59 18.59 -4.69
C SER A 34 4.87 17.38 -4.12
N PHE A 35 5.56 16.24 -4.04
CA PHE A 35 5.04 14.99 -3.49
C PHE A 35 6.00 14.41 -2.45
N ALA A 36 5.45 13.80 -1.40
CA ALA A 36 6.20 13.05 -0.40
C ALA A 36 5.32 11.95 0.21
N VAL A 37 5.96 10.88 0.69
CA VAL A 37 5.32 9.81 1.45
C VAL A 37 5.58 10.03 2.95
N LEU A 38 4.51 10.02 3.74
CA LEU A 38 4.57 10.14 5.18
C LEU A 38 4.32 8.79 5.83
N THR A 39 5.06 8.48 6.89
CA THR A 39 4.90 7.24 7.64
C THR A 39 5.02 7.46 9.14
N SER A 40 4.24 6.73 9.91
CA SER A 40 4.35 6.66 11.36
C SER A 40 5.59 5.88 11.82
N GLY A 41 6.29 5.16 10.93
CA GLY A 41 7.44 4.30 11.25
C GLY A 41 8.70 5.04 11.72
N PRO A 42 9.59 4.41 12.52
CA PRO A 42 10.76 5.09 13.07
C PRO A 42 11.83 5.16 12.01
N TRP A 43 12.56 6.27 11.92
CA TRP A 43 13.37 6.54 10.74
C TRP A 43 14.46 5.49 10.50
N ASP A 44 15.01 4.93 11.58
CA ASP A 44 15.96 3.82 11.57
C ASP A 44 15.40 2.50 11.00
N GLU A 45 14.08 2.26 11.07
CA GLU A 45 13.42 1.15 10.37
C GLU A 45 12.89 1.55 8.98
N VAL A 46 12.45 2.79 8.81
CA VAL A 46 11.89 3.30 7.55
C VAL A 46 12.95 3.42 6.47
N ALA A 47 14.11 4.01 6.78
CA ALA A 47 15.18 4.20 5.83
C ALA A 47 15.60 2.89 5.13
N PRO A 48 15.90 1.78 5.85
CA PRO A 48 16.29 0.54 5.19
C PRO A 48 15.11 -0.15 4.47
N TYR A 49 13.85 0.06 4.88
CA TYR A 49 12.68 -0.38 4.11
C TYR A 49 12.54 0.38 2.78
N VAL A 50 12.75 1.70 2.78
CA VAL A 50 12.73 2.54 1.58
C VAL A 50 13.81 2.10 0.59
N GLU A 51 15.01 1.80 1.10
CA GLU A 51 16.12 1.25 0.33
C GLU A 51 15.77 -0.12 -0.26
N PHE A 52 15.27 -1.06 0.56
CA PHE A 52 14.83 -2.38 0.11
C PHE A 52 13.77 -2.30 -1.00
N MET A 53 12.81 -1.39 -0.86
CA MET A 53 11.79 -1.19 -1.88
C MET A 53 12.33 -0.49 -3.14
N GLY A 54 13.44 0.23 -3.04
CA GLY A 54 14.00 1.05 -4.12
C GLY A 54 13.13 2.27 -4.42
N TYR A 55 12.44 2.81 -3.42
CA TYR A 55 11.61 4.01 -3.59
C TYR A 55 12.48 5.26 -3.74
N THR A 56 12.12 6.10 -4.70
CA THR A 56 12.89 7.31 -5.06
C THR A 56 12.25 8.61 -4.58
N GLN A 57 10.97 8.57 -4.20
CA GLN A 57 10.28 9.75 -3.69
C GLN A 57 10.79 10.14 -2.29
N PRO A 58 10.62 11.39 -1.85
CA PRO A 58 10.92 11.77 -0.48
C PRO A 58 10.02 11.01 0.51
N TRP A 59 10.63 10.44 1.56
CA TRP A 59 9.93 9.82 2.68
C TRP A 59 10.24 10.56 3.97
N TYR A 60 9.24 10.75 4.82
CA TYR A 60 9.39 11.36 6.13
C TYR A 60 8.68 10.54 7.20
N SER A 61 9.38 10.32 8.32
CA SER A 61 8.73 9.87 9.55
C SER A 61 7.97 11.03 10.17
N VAL A 62 6.71 10.80 10.51
CA VAL A 62 5.83 11.75 11.21
C VAL A 62 5.46 11.22 12.60
N ARG A 63 6.26 10.31 13.17
CA ARG A 63 6.01 9.80 14.52
C ARG A 63 6.03 10.94 15.54
N GLY A 64 5.00 10.96 16.39
CA GLY A 64 4.85 11.99 17.42
C GLY A 64 4.46 13.36 16.87
N VAL A 65 4.18 13.47 15.57
CA VAL A 65 3.60 14.67 14.96
C VAL A 65 2.08 14.56 15.04
N GLU A 66 1.42 15.65 15.40
CA GLU A 66 -0.04 15.72 15.45
C GLU A 66 -0.66 15.80 14.05
N ALA A 67 -1.97 15.53 13.98
CA ALA A 67 -2.77 15.79 12.80
C ALA A 67 -2.64 17.27 12.35
N PRO A 68 -2.74 17.58 11.04
CA PRO A 68 -3.14 16.69 9.95
C PRO A 68 -1.97 15.99 9.23
N VAL A 69 -0.74 16.12 9.73
CA VAL A 69 0.47 15.55 9.10
C VAL A 69 0.82 14.19 9.71
N GLY A 70 0.70 14.06 11.03
CA GLY A 70 0.78 12.78 11.74
C GLY A 70 -0.59 12.32 12.25
N GLY A 71 -0.61 11.47 13.27
CA GLY A 71 -1.80 10.77 13.73
C GLY A 71 -2.15 9.55 12.87
N ASP A 72 -3.43 9.31 12.62
CA ASP A 72 -3.90 8.16 11.85
C ASP A 72 -3.40 8.20 10.40
N MET A 73 -2.84 7.09 9.95
CA MET A 73 -2.26 6.96 8.62
C MET A 73 -3.24 6.37 7.58
N GLY A 74 -2.84 6.31 6.32
CA GLY A 74 -3.64 5.71 5.25
C GLY A 74 -4.58 6.70 4.56
N HIS A 75 -4.16 7.96 4.47
CA HIS A 75 -4.89 9.03 3.81
C HIS A 75 -4.05 9.69 2.71
N ILE A 76 -4.71 10.33 1.75
CA ILE A 76 -4.09 11.31 0.86
C ILE A 76 -4.50 12.69 1.33
N VAL A 77 -3.50 13.55 1.57
CA VAL A 77 -3.70 14.95 1.95
C VAL A 77 -3.02 15.87 0.95
N CYS A 78 -3.67 16.99 0.64
CA CYS A 78 -3.09 18.07 -0.15
C CYS A 78 -3.00 19.33 0.69
N PHE A 79 -1.84 19.96 0.67
CA PHE A 79 -1.60 21.22 1.34
C PHE A 79 -1.31 22.32 0.31
N LEU A 80 -1.90 23.49 0.53
CA LEU A 80 -1.51 24.72 -0.15
C LEU A 80 -0.68 25.56 0.82
N ARG A 81 0.52 25.97 0.38
CA ARG A 81 1.32 26.95 1.12
C ARG A 81 1.17 28.33 0.47
N ASP A 82 0.73 29.30 1.25
CA ASP A 82 0.75 30.73 0.88
C ASP A 82 1.64 31.47 1.89
N ARG A 83 2.83 31.86 1.45
CA ARG A 83 3.89 32.48 2.27
C ARG A 83 4.24 31.65 3.51
N ASP A 84 3.88 32.14 4.69
CA ASP A 84 4.11 31.56 6.02
C ASP A 84 2.95 30.65 6.49
N ARG A 85 1.85 30.61 5.73
CA ARG A 85 0.65 29.84 6.07
C ARG A 85 0.55 28.57 5.25
N VAL A 86 0.04 27.52 5.87
CA VAL A 86 -0.26 26.22 5.23
C VAL A 86 -1.72 25.89 5.47
N PHE A 87 -2.41 25.47 4.41
CA PHE A 87 -3.82 25.11 4.43
C PHE A 87 -3.98 23.66 3.99
N LEU A 88 -4.71 22.86 4.76
CA LEU A 88 -5.21 21.57 4.30
C LEU A 88 -6.36 21.83 3.32
N THR A 89 -6.17 21.53 2.04
CA THR A 89 -7.16 21.81 0.98
C THR A 89 -7.90 20.57 0.51
N TYR A 90 -7.34 19.39 0.77
CA TYR A 90 -7.95 18.10 0.44
C TYR A 90 -7.50 17.04 1.44
N SER A 91 -8.41 16.16 1.85
CA SER A 91 -8.11 14.96 2.62
C SER A 91 -9.08 13.86 2.22
N THR A 92 -8.57 12.64 2.03
CA THR A 92 -9.39 11.46 1.75
C THR A 92 -8.74 10.21 2.31
N THR A 93 -9.54 9.15 2.45
CA THR A 93 -9.14 7.84 2.96
C THR A 93 -9.92 6.73 2.27
N GLY A 94 -9.62 5.47 2.58
CA GLY A 94 -10.27 4.30 2.00
C GLY A 94 -10.19 4.31 0.47
N ARG A 95 -11.34 4.18 -0.22
CA ARG A 95 -11.41 4.19 -1.68
C ARG A 95 -10.96 5.51 -2.32
N GLY A 96 -10.93 6.61 -1.57
CA GLY A 96 -10.37 7.87 -2.05
C GLY A 96 -8.87 7.81 -2.32
N ASN A 97 -8.17 6.79 -1.82
CA ASN A 97 -6.76 6.55 -2.10
C ASN A 97 -6.54 5.84 -3.46
N GLU A 98 -7.57 5.20 -4.03
CA GLU A 98 -7.46 4.44 -5.28
C GLU A 98 -6.91 5.20 -6.50
N PRO A 99 -7.06 6.53 -6.66
CA PRO A 99 -6.49 7.26 -7.79
C PRO A 99 -4.97 7.09 -7.96
N VAL A 100 -4.24 6.79 -6.88
CA VAL A 100 -2.79 6.50 -6.97
C VAL A 100 -2.50 5.10 -7.50
N ASN A 101 -3.47 4.19 -7.44
CA ASN A 101 -3.33 2.80 -7.84
C ASN A 101 -3.90 2.60 -9.25
N GLY A 102 -3.05 2.86 -10.25
CA GLY A 102 -3.43 2.69 -11.66
C GLY A 102 -3.87 1.26 -12.02
N SER A 103 -3.42 0.23 -11.28
CA SER A 103 -3.82 -1.16 -11.59
C SER A 103 -5.32 -1.39 -11.35
N LEU A 104 -5.90 -0.74 -10.35
CA LEU A 104 -7.34 -0.81 -10.08
C LEU A 104 -8.15 -0.26 -11.26
N GLY A 105 -7.75 0.89 -11.79
CA GLY A 105 -8.40 1.48 -12.97
C GLY A 105 -8.24 0.63 -14.22
N LEU A 106 -7.14 -0.10 -14.38
CA LEU A 106 -6.97 -1.05 -15.48
C LEU A 106 -7.82 -2.30 -15.31
N LEU A 107 -7.95 -2.83 -14.09
CA LEU A 107 -8.81 -3.97 -13.78
C LEU A 107 -10.29 -3.68 -14.07
N ASP A 108 -10.74 -2.45 -13.78
CA ASP A 108 -12.09 -1.97 -14.11
C ASP A 108 -12.42 -2.05 -15.60
N MET A 109 -11.41 -2.01 -16.47
CA MET A 109 -11.58 -2.10 -17.93
C MET A 109 -11.61 -3.55 -18.42
N THR A 110 -11.32 -4.53 -17.55
CA THR A 110 -11.32 -5.94 -17.94
C THR A 110 -12.72 -6.55 -17.87
N PRO A 111 -13.03 -7.61 -18.64
CA PRO A 111 -14.36 -8.21 -18.65
C PRO A 111 -14.87 -8.68 -17.29
N TYR A 112 -13.97 -8.98 -16.35
CA TYR A 112 -14.32 -9.44 -15.00
C TYR A 112 -14.19 -8.36 -13.93
N GLY A 113 -13.81 -7.13 -14.27
CA GLY A 113 -13.59 -6.07 -13.28
C GLY A 113 -12.53 -6.43 -12.23
N ARG A 114 -12.73 -5.95 -11.00
CA ARG A 114 -11.81 -6.17 -9.87
C ARG A 114 -12.07 -7.47 -9.11
N ARG A 115 -13.29 -8.01 -9.22
CA ARG A 115 -13.75 -9.25 -8.56
C ARG A 115 -13.57 -9.17 -7.05
N GLU A 116 -13.95 -8.04 -6.47
CA GLU A 116 -13.86 -7.84 -5.02
C GLU A 116 -14.94 -8.63 -4.30
N ALA A 117 -14.67 -9.05 -3.06
CA ALA A 117 -15.54 -9.96 -2.33
C ALA A 117 -16.96 -9.41 -2.06
N TRP A 118 -17.16 -8.10 -2.17
CA TRP A 118 -18.45 -7.43 -2.00
C TRP A 118 -19.17 -7.16 -3.33
N GLU A 119 -18.52 -7.39 -4.48
CA GLU A 119 -19.11 -7.14 -5.78
C GLU A 119 -20.16 -8.20 -6.12
N ASP A 120 -21.35 -7.75 -6.51
CA ASP A 120 -22.37 -8.61 -7.10
C ASP A 120 -21.89 -9.07 -8.49
N ASN A 121 -21.73 -10.38 -8.66
CA ASN A 121 -21.31 -10.97 -9.93
C ASN A 121 -22.53 -11.49 -10.71
N PRO A 122 -22.59 -11.28 -12.04
CA PRO A 122 -23.63 -11.87 -12.87
C PRO A 122 -23.69 -13.40 -12.73
N GLU A 123 -24.88 -13.96 -12.92
CA GLU A 123 -25.06 -15.41 -12.93
C GLU A 123 -24.16 -16.08 -13.99
N GLY A 124 -23.49 -17.16 -13.59
CA GLY A 124 -22.57 -17.90 -14.46
C GLY A 124 -21.16 -17.32 -14.57
N TRP A 125 -20.85 -16.19 -13.91
CA TRP A 125 -19.47 -15.73 -13.78
C TRP A 125 -18.66 -16.66 -12.86
N PRO A 126 -17.34 -16.81 -13.11
CA PRO A 126 -16.49 -17.54 -12.19
C PRO A 126 -16.55 -16.88 -10.81
N GLU A 127 -16.72 -17.69 -9.76
CA GLU A 127 -16.67 -17.19 -8.38
C GLU A 127 -15.37 -16.44 -8.14
N ALA A 128 -15.45 -15.35 -7.38
CA ALA A 128 -14.25 -14.67 -6.94
C ALA A 128 -13.33 -15.73 -6.31
N PRO A 129 -12.03 -15.71 -6.66
CA PRO A 129 -11.17 -16.86 -6.35
C PRO A 129 -11.11 -17.13 -4.84
N GLN A 130 -10.61 -18.28 -4.31
CA GLN A 130 -10.44 -18.59 -2.85
C GLN A 130 -9.00 -18.47 -2.25
N ALA A 131 -8.82 -18.22 -0.94
CA ALA A 131 -7.47 -18.03 -0.36
C ALA A 131 -6.71 -19.34 -0.52
N GLY A 132 -5.48 -19.28 -1.05
CA GLY A 132 -4.77 -20.48 -1.50
C GLY A 132 -4.99 -20.86 -2.98
N SER A 133 -5.76 -20.09 -3.77
CA SER A 133 -5.82 -20.32 -5.22
C SER A 133 -4.63 -19.70 -5.96
N PRO A 134 -4.15 -20.35 -7.04
CA PRO A 134 -2.98 -19.92 -7.81
C PRO A 134 -3.21 -18.60 -8.54
N VAL A 135 -4.47 -18.23 -8.75
CA VAL A 135 -4.87 -16.88 -9.16
C VAL A 135 -6.03 -16.45 -8.28
N GLY A 136 -5.66 -15.70 -7.26
CA GLY A 136 -6.51 -15.08 -6.26
C GLY A 136 -7.16 -16.02 -5.27
N GLY A 137 -7.39 -15.50 -4.06
CA GLY A 137 -8.74 -15.62 -3.53
C GLY A 137 -9.10 -15.48 -2.05
N HIS A 138 -10.38 -15.79 -1.77
CA HIS A 138 -11.31 -15.82 -0.62
C HIS A 138 -10.75 -16.39 0.67
N GLY A 139 -10.38 -15.43 1.48
CA GLY A 139 -10.48 -15.38 2.93
C GLY A 139 -10.21 -13.96 3.39
N SER A 140 -10.24 -13.00 2.46
CA SER A 140 -9.81 -11.63 2.69
C SER A 140 -10.83 -10.67 2.12
N PRO A 141 -11.15 -9.58 2.83
CA PRO A 141 -11.85 -8.44 2.24
C PRO A 141 -11.03 -7.88 1.06
N ILE A 142 -11.61 -6.89 0.36
CA ILE A 142 -11.00 -6.06 -0.69
C ILE A 142 -9.46 -6.15 -0.66
N CYS A 143 -8.84 -6.54 -1.78
CA CYS A 143 -7.39 -6.61 -2.00
C CYS A 143 -6.66 -7.94 -1.73
N TRP A 144 -7.27 -9.07 -2.08
CA TRP A 144 -6.64 -10.40 -2.09
C TRP A 144 -5.27 -10.45 -2.81
N TYR A 145 -5.05 -9.60 -3.80
CA TYR A 145 -3.82 -9.53 -4.61
C TYR A 145 -2.69 -8.73 -3.96
N TRP A 146 -2.89 -8.20 -2.75
CA TRP A 146 -1.83 -7.47 -2.07
C TRP A 146 -0.72 -8.36 -1.55
N ARG A 147 -0.98 -9.65 -1.27
CA ARG A 147 -0.01 -10.58 -0.70
C ARG A 147 0.01 -11.92 -1.44
N SER A 148 1.20 -12.50 -1.55
CA SER A 148 1.38 -13.90 -1.97
C SER A 148 2.51 -14.56 -1.20
N ASP A 149 2.52 -15.90 -1.17
CA ASP A 149 3.70 -16.66 -0.77
C ASP A 149 4.74 -16.75 -1.90
N ALA A 150 5.81 -17.52 -1.65
CA ALA A 150 6.93 -17.68 -2.57
C ALA A 150 6.58 -18.41 -3.87
N ASP A 151 5.51 -19.20 -3.87
CA ASP A 151 5.02 -19.90 -5.06
C ASP A 151 4.03 -19.05 -5.87
N GLY A 152 3.78 -17.81 -5.43
CA GLY A 152 2.85 -16.88 -6.06
C GLY A 152 1.39 -17.13 -5.68
N ILE A 153 1.12 -18.00 -4.70
CA ILE A 153 -0.23 -18.28 -4.23
C ILE A 153 -0.71 -17.14 -3.34
N ALA A 154 -1.90 -16.61 -3.62
CA ALA A 154 -2.48 -15.53 -2.84
C ALA A 154 -2.80 -15.98 -1.41
N THR A 155 -2.26 -15.30 -0.41
CA THR A 155 -2.44 -15.67 1.00
C THR A 155 -2.19 -14.51 1.95
N TRP A 156 -2.98 -14.46 3.02
CA TRP A 156 -2.79 -13.56 4.17
C TRP A 156 -2.06 -14.25 5.33
N GLY A 157 -1.61 -15.48 5.11
CA GLY A 157 -0.87 -16.26 6.08
C GLY A 157 0.51 -15.65 6.40
N PRO A 158 1.14 -16.15 7.48
CA PRO A 158 2.39 -15.60 8.00
C PRO A 158 3.59 -15.78 7.06
N THR A 159 3.49 -16.67 6.08
CA THR A 159 4.53 -17.02 5.11
C THR A 159 4.48 -16.21 3.81
N SER A 160 3.78 -15.07 3.82
CA SER A 160 3.55 -14.24 2.64
C SER A 160 4.31 -12.91 2.70
N ARG A 161 4.46 -12.25 1.56
CA ARG A 161 4.93 -10.87 1.45
C ARG A 161 3.95 -10.04 0.62
N PRO A 162 3.93 -8.70 0.77
CA PRO A 162 3.29 -7.84 -0.21
C PRO A 162 3.81 -8.11 -1.62
N VAL A 163 2.94 -8.31 -2.60
CA VAL A 163 3.30 -8.77 -3.96
C VAL A 163 4.44 -7.97 -4.61
N PRO A 164 4.48 -6.62 -4.50
CA PRO A 164 5.59 -5.85 -5.04
C PRO A 164 6.98 -6.24 -4.52
N GLN A 165 7.06 -6.75 -3.28
CA GLN A 165 8.33 -7.12 -2.66
C GLN A 165 9.01 -8.26 -3.40
N TRP A 166 8.27 -9.18 -4.04
CA TRP A 166 8.85 -10.27 -4.82
C TRP A 166 9.69 -9.82 -6.02
N THR A 167 9.54 -8.57 -6.43
CA THR A 167 10.36 -7.99 -7.50
C THR A 167 11.68 -7.39 -6.99
N ARG A 168 11.93 -7.41 -5.67
CA ARG A 168 13.15 -6.86 -5.06
C ARG A 168 14.23 -7.95 -5.02
N PRO A 169 15.52 -7.62 -5.30
CA PRO A 169 16.60 -8.60 -5.38
C PRO A 169 16.76 -9.49 -4.14
N ASP A 170 16.50 -8.96 -2.94
CA ASP A 170 16.71 -9.66 -1.67
C ASP A 170 15.43 -10.32 -1.12
N ALA A 171 14.36 -10.42 -1.92
CA ALA A 171 13.13 -11.04 -1.51
C ALA A 171 13.22 -12.57 -1.54
N THR A 172 13.18 -13.19 -0.35
CA THR A 172 13.24 -14.65 -0.15
C THR A 172 11.96 -15.18 0.49
N PRO A 173 11.68 -16.50 0.46
CA PRO A 173 10.61 -17.07 1.26
C PRO A 173 10.70 -16.68 2.75
N VAL A 174 9.56 -16.57 3.42
CA VAL A 174 9.47 -16.17 4.83
C VAL A 174 8.57 -17.12 5.60
N GLU A 175 8.81 -17.24 6.89
CA GLU A 175 7.99 -18.07 7.79
C GLU A 175 7.06 -17.24 8.68
N THR A 176 7.30 -15.92 8.77
CA THR A 176 6.55 -15.01 9.65
C THR A 176 6.50 -13.57 9.14
N LEU A 177 5.44 -12.86 9.52
CA LEU A 177 5.31 -11.41 9.37
C LEU A 177 6.10 -10.64 10.42
N GLY A 178 6.49 -11.28 11.53
CA GLY A 178 7.19 -10.63 12.64
C GLY A 178 6.43 -9.48 13.30
N ARG A 179 5.10 -9.39 13.11
CA ARG A 179 4.25 -8.38 13.75
C ARG A 179 4.08 -8.73 15.23
N GLN A 180 4.51 -7.84 16.12
CA GLN A 180 4.33 -7.96 17.57
C GLN A 180 3.55 -6.72 18.06
N GLY A 181 2.23 -6.84 18.25
CA GLY A 181 1.39 -5.75 18.79
C GLY A 181 0.55 -4.97 17.77
N HIS A 182 0.08 -3.79 18.18
CA HIS A 182 -0.76 -2.88 17.37
C HIS A 182 0.09 -2.06 16.40
N HIS A 183 -0.49 -1.67 15.27
CA HIS A 183 0.15 -0.76 14.32
C HIS A 183 -0.04 0.69 14.72
N HIS A 184 0.91 1.55 14.34
CA HIS A 184 0.87 3.00 14.53
C HIS A 184 0.62 3.74 13.21
#